data_AF-A0A2I0QIP8-F1
#
_entry.id   AF-A0A2I0QIP8-F1
#
_cell.length_a   1.000
_cell.length_b   1.000
_cell.length_c   1.000
_cell.angle_alpha   90.00
_cell.angle_beta   90.00
_cell.angle_gamma   90.00
#
_symmetry.space_group_name_H-M   'P 1'
#
loop_
_entity.id
_entity.type
_entity.pdbx_description
1 polymer ?
#
loop_
_entity_poly.entity_id
_entity_poly.type
_entity_poly.pdbx_seq_one_letter_code
_entity_poly.pdbx_strand_id
1 'polypeptide(L)'
;MTHTIDKKEEVNEFMNRTFYGTPGHTYCFWVEAYDRAGNYGVSNTECVILLTVCNCSTCDECNTQLNNATCNIVYLKTNIINYSETCINSLNFSNKIFDCREHTIDGDDSGGDYGIYLNNNQNNTIRNCIISDFHRGIYLVDSNNNNLINNTLISNTWSGSCLWNSDNNTFISNLITSNAWGIRFRLDSNSNNLIQNRICGNPSNDVNDLGSNPAGSNNTCNNTNGWGDNNITPGTTGCMNKCVVEKATDIFDAVEMLEYLSGEKNLSRGTDYYNLNNDKIVNLPDVLALIAQIVT
;
A
#
# COMPACT_ATOMS: atom_id res chain seq x y z
N MET A 1 3.09 -12.50 -37.66
CA MET A 1 2.77 -11.66 -38.84
C MET A 1 4.09 -11.05 -39.27
N THR A 2 4.49 -11.22 -40.52
CA THR A 2 5.75 -10.66 -41.04
C THR A 2 5.40 -9.46 -41.91
N HIS A 3 6.09 -8.33 -41.71
CA HIS A 3 5.92 -7.13 -42.53
C HIS A 3 7.27 -6.75 -43.13
N THR A 4 7.26 -6.51 -44.45
CA THR A 4 8.44 -6.11 -45.21
C THR A 4 8.38 -4.60 -45.42
N ILE A 5 9.50 -3.91 -45.15
CA ILE A 5 9.62 -2.47 -45.28
C ILE A 5 10.82 -2.19 -46.19
N ASP A 6 10.58 -1.50 -47.31
CA ASP A 6 11.59 -1.29 -48.35
C ASP A 6 12.32 0.07 -48.23
N LYS A 7 11.82 0.99 -47.39
CA LYS A 7 12.39 2.32 -47.19
C LYS A 7 12.66 2.63 -45.72
N LYS A 8 13.80 3.28 -45.46
CA LYS A 8 14.24 3.69 -44.11
C LYS A 8 13.23 4.61 -43.40
N GLU A 9 12.54 5.48 -44.13
CA GLU A 9 11.55 6.42 -43.60
C GLU A 9 10.30 5.74 -43.03
N GLU A 10 9.92 4.57 -43.59
CA GLU A 10 8.73 3.81 -43.21
C GLU A 10 8.95 2.99 -41.91
N VAL A 11 10.21 2.80 -41.50
CA VAL A 11 10.55 2.09 -40.24
C VAL A 11 10.02 2.85 -39.02
N ASN A 12 10.13 4.18 -39.00
CA ASN A 12 9.62 5.00 -37.90
C ASN A 12 8.08 4.93 -37.79
N GLU A 13 7.40 4.80 -38.92
CA GLU A 13 5.93 4.67 -38.96
C GLU A 13 5.49 3.27 -38.50
N PHE A 14 6.26 2.22 -38.83
CA PHE A 14 5.99 0.86 -38.37
C PHE A 14 6.28 0.67 -36.86
N MET A 15 7.39 1.21 -36.37
CA MET A 15 7.78 1.10 -34.95
C MET A 15 6.81 1.84 -34.01
N ASN A 16 6.00 2.77 -34.53
CA ASN A 16 4.97 3.49 -33.77
C ASN A 16 3.57 2.83 -33.85
N ARG A 17 3.45 1.61 -34.39
CA ARG A 17 2.16 0.91 -34.46
C ARG A 17 1.81 0.25 -33.13
N THR A 18 0.57 0.40 -32.71
CA THR A 18 0.01 -0.35 -31.58
C THR A 18 -0.35 -1.77 -32.03
N PHE A 19 0.14 -2.77 -31.30
CA PHE A 19 -0.24 -4.17 -31.49
C PHE A 19 -1.34 -4.56 -30.48
N TYR A 20 -2.40 -5.19 -30.97
CA TYR A 20 -3.45 -5.76 -30.14
C TYR A 20 -3.32 -7.28 -30.14
N GLY A 21 -2.97 -7.84 -28.99
CA GLY A 21 -2.91 -9.29 -28.79
C GLY A 21 -3.96 -9.79 -27.80
N THR A 22 -4.07 -11.10 -27.74
CA THR A 22 -4.88 -11.81 -26.75
C THR A 22 -4.18 -11.74 -25.38
N PRO A 23 -4.91 -11.39 -24.30
CA PRO A 23 -4.36 -11.49 -22.95
C PRO A 23 -3.89 -12.91 -22.60
N GLY A 24 -2.97 -13.02 -21.65
CA GLY A 24 -2.32 -14.26 -21.23
C GLY A 24 -1.23 -14.79 -22.18
N HIS A 25 -0.90 -14.07 -23.26
CA HIS A 25 0.06 -14.50 -24.26
C HIS A 25 1.33 -13.63 -24.28
N THR A 26 2.45 -14.25 -24.62
CA THR A 26 3.73 -13.58 -24.87
C THR A 26 3.87 -13.29 -26.36
N TYR A 27 4.12 -12.03 -26.70
CA TYR A 27 4.36 -11.57 -28.06
C TYR A 27 5.82 -11.14 -28.19
N CYS A 28 6.57 -11.84 -29.03
CA CYS A 28 7.97 -11.54 -29.28
C CYS A 28 8.16 -10.96 -30.68
N PHE A 29 9.05 -9.98 -30.82
CA PHE A 29 9.39 -9.34 -32.08
C PHE A 29 10.91 -9.15 -32.22
N TRP A 30 11.37 -9.14 -33.46
CA TRP A 30 12.74 -8.82 -33.85
C TRP A 30 12.72 -8.18 -35.26
N VAL A 31 13.82 -7.55 -35.64
CA VAL A 31 13.99 -6.88 -36.94
C VAL A 31 15.07 -7.59 -37.73
N GLU A 32 14.76 -7.96 -38.97
CA GLU A 32 15.71 -8.48 -39.95
C GLU A 32 16.01 -7.40 -41.00
N ALA A 33 17.28 -7.22 -41.35
CA ALA A 33 17.73 -6.21 -42.31
C ALA A 33 18.64 -6.83 -43.38
N TYR A 34 18.39 -6.45 -44.64
CA TYR A 34 19.17 -6.86 -45.80
C TYR A 34 19.60 -5.63 -46.60
N ASP A 35 20.83 -5.64 -47.12
CA ASP A 35 21.25 -4.64 -48.12
C ASP A 35 21.35 -5.24 -49.53
N ARG A 36 21.54 -4.37 -50.53
CA ARG A 36 21.66 -4.77 -51.94
C ARG A 36 22.95 -5.54 -52.25
N ALA A 37 23.93 -5.52 -51.36
CA ALA A 37 25.15 -6.29 -51.48
C ALA A 37 24.99 -7.71 -50.89
N GLY A 38 23.83 -8.03 -50.31
CA GLY A 38 23.54 -9.33 -49.70
C GLY A 38 23.97 -9.45 -48.24
N ASN A 39 24.35 -8.34 -47.59
CA ASN A 39 24.65 -8.35 -46.16
C ASN A 39 23.35 -8.51 -45.36
N TYR A 40 23.42 -9.26 -44.25
CA TYR A 40 22.29 -9.61 -43.39
C TYR A 40 22.58 -9.25 -41.93
N GLY A 41 21.58 -8.69 -41.24
CA GLY A 41 21.61 -8.44 -39.80
C GLY A 41 20.27 -8.68 -39.14
N VAL A 42 20.29 -9.08 -37.86
CA VAL A 42 19.09 -9.31 -37.05
C VAL A 42 19.22 -8.62 -35.69
N SER A 43 18.15 -8.02 -35.19
CA SER A 43 18.11 -7.47 -33.84
C SER A 43 17.96 -8.56 -32.78
N ASN A 44 18.14 -8.18 -31.51
CA ASN A 44 17.71 -9.03 -30.40
C ASN A 44 16.17 -9.22 -30.45
N THR A 45 15.72 -10.34 -29.87
CA THR A 45 14.31 -10.62 -29.65
C THR A 45 13.82 -9.88 -28.42
N GLU A 46 12.77 -9.09 -28.58
CA GLU A 46 12.06 -8.40 -27.50
C GLU A 46 10.70 -9.04 -27.30
N CYS A 47 10.32 -9.37 -26.06
CA CYS A 47 9.06 -10.05 -25.75
C CYS A 47 8.20 -9.23 -24.78
N VAL A 48 6.89 -9.18 -25.03
CA VAL A 48 5.90 -8.51 -24.18
C VAL A 48 4.80 -9.49 -23.82
N ILE A 49 4.49 -9.61 -22.53
CA ILE A 49 3.36 -10.42 -22.05
C ILE A 49 2.14 -9.51 -21.91
N LEU A 50 1.02 -9.89 -22.53
CA LEU A 50 -0.26 -9.24 -22.26
C LEU A 50 -0.90 -9.88 -21.04
N LEU A 51 -1.09 -9.11 -19.96
CA LEU A 51 -1.70 -9.61 -18.74
C LEU A 51 -3.23 -9.64 -18.86
N THR A 52 -3.84 -10.74 -18.44
CA THR A 52 -5.31 -10.86 -18.39
C THR A 52 -5.86 -10.11 -17.18
N VAL A 53 -6.87 -9.30 -17.43
CA VAL A 53 -7.60 -8.53 -16.41
C VAL A 53 -8.93 -9.20 -16.11
N CYS A 54 -9.20 -9.38 -14.83
CA CYS A 54 -10.46 -9.87 -14.29
C CYS A 54 -11.00 -8.84 -13.30
N ASN A 55 -12.31 -8.86 -13.05
CA ASN A 55 -12.98 -7.93 -12.16
C ASN A 55 -13.72 -8.72 -11.07
N CYS A 56 -13.84 -8.13 -9.90
CA CYS A 56 -14.68 -8.61 -8.81
C CYS A 56 -15.35 -7.45 -8.08
N SER A 57 -16.46 -7.74 -7.40
CA SER A 57 -17.25 -6.75 -6.63
C SER A 57 -17.53 -7.20 -5.19
N THR A 58 -17.23 -8.47 -4.87
CA THR A 58 -17.39 -9.06 -3.53
C THR A 58 -16.15 -9.86 -3.15
N CYS A 59 -15.97 -10.16 -1.87
CA CYS A 59 -14.88 -11.01 -1.39
C CYS A 59 -14.86 -12.37 -2.12
N ASP A 60 -16.02 -13.02 -2.25
CA ASP A 60 -16.15 -14.31 -2.94
C ASP A 60 -15.76 -14.24 -4.42
N GLU A 61 -16.20 -13.21 -5.13
CA GLU A 61 -15.81 -13.00 -6.52
C GLU A 61 -14.31 -12.74 -6.63
N CYS A 62 -13.75 -11.93 -5.74
CA CYS A 62 -12.32 -11.63 -5.74
C CYS A 62 -11.51 -12.89 -5.48
N ASN A 63 -11.87 -13.71 -4.47
CA ASN A 63 -11.22 -14.99 -4.23
C ASN A 63 -11.32 -15.94 -5.43
N THR A 64 -12.47 -15.95 -6.12
CA THR A 64 -12.65 -16.75 -7.34
C THR A 64 -11.68 -16.31 -8.44
N GLN A 65 -11.59 -15.00 -8.71
CA GLN A 65 -10.68 -14.49 -9.75
C GLN A 65 -9.20 -14.56 -9.36
N LEU A 66 -8.89 -14.40 -8.07
CA LEU A 66 -7.54 -14.58 -7.54
C LEU A 66 -7.10 -16.04 -7.61
N ASN A 67 -8.02 -17.01 -7.52
CA ASN A 67 -7.71 -18.43 -7.77
C ASN A 67 -7.66 -18.79 -9.27
N ASN A 68 -8.22 -17.95 -10.16
CA ASN A 68 -8.29 -18.24 -11.58
C ASN A 68 -6.91 -18.12 -12.24
N ALA A 69 -6.37 -19.22 -12.75
CA ALA A 69 -5.06 -19.28 -13.39
C ALA A 69 -4.92 -18.36 -14.62
N THR A 70 -6.02 -18.02 -15.28
CA THR A 70 -6.01 -17.13 -16.45
C THR A 70 -5.94 -15.65 -16.07
N CYS A 71 -6.35 -15.28 -14.85
CA CYS A 71 -6.35 -13.90 -14.38
C CYS A 71 -4.98 -13.51 -13.81
N ASN A 72 -4.33 -12.52 -14.41
CA ASN A 72 -3.07 -11.98 -13.89
C ASN A 72 -3.33 -10.75 -12.99
N ILE A 73 -4.32 -9.94 -13.36
CA ILE A 73 -4.72 -8.74 -12.63
C ILE A 73 -6.19 -8.90 -12.24
N VAL A 74 -6.50 -8.64 -10.98
CA VAL A 74 -7.87 -8.61 -10.46
C VAL A 74 -8.17 -7.21 -9.95
N TYR A 75 -9.18 -6.56 -10.53
CA TYR A 75 -9.67 -5.26 -10.09
C TYR A 75 -10.90 -5.40 -9.21
N LEU A 76 -10.86 -4.78 -8.03
CA LEU A 76 -12.07 -4.51 -7.27
C LEU A 76 -12.85 -3.38 -7.96
N LYS A 77 -14.17 -3.53 -8.07
CA LYS A 77 -15.05 -2.59 -8.79
C LYS A 77 -15.96 -1.78 -7.90
N THR A 78 -16.11 -2.18 -6.64
CA THR A 78 -17.05 -1.60 -5.68
C THR A 78 -16.45 -1.71 -4.29
N ASN A 79 -16.89 -0.84 -3.37
CA ASN A 79 -16.57 -1.01 -1.97
C ASN A 79 -17.28 -2.26 -1.43
N ILE A 80 -16.61 -2.99 -0.55
CA ILE A 80 -17.14 -4.08 0.26
C ILE A 80 -17.23 -3.54 1.68
N ILE A 81 -18.43 -3.57 2.27
CA ILE A 81 -18.76 -2.89 3.54
C ILE A 81 -19.22 -3.91 4.58
N ASN A 82 -18.77 -3.76 5.82
CA ASN A 82 -19.22 -4.54 6.98
C ASN A 82 -19.17 -6.06 6.76
N TYR A 83 -18.02 -6.56 6.31
CA TYR A 83 -17.79 -7.98 6.01
C TYR A 83 -17.32 -8.74 7.27
N SER A 84 -18.06 -9.79 7.66
CA SER A 84 -17.91 -10.45 8.97
C SER A 84 -16.89 -11.59 9.05
N GLU A 85 -16.10 -11.80 8.01
CA GLU A 85 -15.13 -12.89 7.93
C GLU A 85 -13.82 -12.39 7.30
N THR A 86 -12.86 -13.29 7.08
CA THR A 86 -11.69 -12.93 6.27
C THR A 86 -12.10 -12.68 4.83
N CYS A 87 -11.87 -11.48 4.30
CA CYS A 87 -12.33 -11.14 2.95
C CYS A 87 -11.50 -11.85 1.88
N ILE A 88 -10.19 -11.60 1.77
CA ILE A 88 -9.34 -12.25 0.77
C ILE A 88 -8.52 -13.35 1.44
N ASN A 89 -8.73 -14.61 1.05
CA ASN A 89 -8.04 -15.80 1.56
C ASN A 89 -7.96 -16.87 0.46
N SER A 90 -7.36 -16.49 -0.66
CA SER A 90 -7.32 -17.33 -1.86
C SER A 90 -6.08 -18.24 -1.87
N LEU A 91 -6.29 -19.55 -1.89
CA LEU A 91 -5.22 -20.56 -1.86
C LEU A 91 -4.18 -20.39 -2.99
N ASN A 92 -4.60 -20.01 -4.20
CA ASN A 92 -3.73 -19.86 -5.37
C ASN A 92 -3.46 -18.39 -5.73
N PHE A 93 -3.37 -17.53 -4.72
CA PHE A 93 -3.02 -16.13 -4.91
C PHE A 93 -1.50 -15.95 -5.05
N SER A 94 -0.86 -16.48 -6.09
CA SER A 94 0.57 -16.24 -6.37
C SER A 94 0.77 -15.68 -7.78
N ASN A 95 1.80 -14.84 -7.96
CA ASN A 95 2.14 -14.17 -9.23
C ASN A 95 1.00 -13.30 -9.79
N LYS A 96 0.26 -12.61 -8.92
CA LYS A 96 -0.92 -11.81 -9.29
C LYS A 96 -0.84 -10.38 -8.82
N ILE A 97 -1.58 -9.52 -9.51
CA ILE A 97 -1.84 -8.15 -9.08
C ILE A 97 -3.28 -8.08 -8.60
N PHE A 98 -3.48 -7.76 -7.32
CA PHE A 98 -4.78 -7.35 -6.79
C PHE A 98 -4.75 -5.84 -6.60
N ASP A 99 -5.59 -5.14 -7.36
CA ASP A 99 -5.64 -3.69 -7.37
C ASP A 99 -7.05 -3.25 -7.04
N CYS A 100 -7.23 -2.69 -5.85
CA CYS A 100 -8.55 -2.31 -5.38
C CYS A 100 -9.04 -0.99 -6.00
N ARG A 101 -8.20 -0.28 -6.75
CA ARG A 101 -8.55 0.99 -7.41
C ARG A 101 -9.21 1.99 -6.45
N GLU A 102 -8.65 2.11 -5.25
CA GLU A 102 -9.09 2.98 -4.15
C GLU A 102 -10.44 2.58 -3.53
N HIS A 103 -10.98 1.39 -3.87
CA HIS A 103 -12.15 0.85 -3.19
C HIS A 103 -11.81 0.31 -1.80
N THR A 104 -12.80 0.44 -0.92
CA THR A 104 -12.73 -0.04 0.47
C THR A 104 -13.08 -1.52 0.56
N ILE A 105 -12.32 -2.25 1.38
CA ILE A 105 -12.67 -3.54 1.96
C ILE A 105 -12.78 -3.31 3.46
N ASP A 106 -13.99 -3.40 4.00
CA ASP A 106 -14.34 -2.97 5.35
C ASP A 106 -14.95 -4.13 6.14
N GLY A 107 -14.39 -4.41 7.31
CA GLY A 107 -14.81 -5.46 8.23
C GLY A 107 -15.99 -5.04 9.11
N ASP A 108 -16.41 -5.91 10.02
CA ASP A 108 -17.56 -5.68 10.92
C ASP A 108 -17.17 -5.45 12.40
N ASP A 109 -15.88 -5.14 12.67
CA ASP A 109 -15.30 -4.97 14.00
C ASP A 109 -15.36 -6.22 14.91
N SER A 110 -15.76 -7.39 14.40
CA SER A 110 -16.00 -8.58 15.24
C SER A 110 -14.72 -9.28 15.73
N GLY A 111 -13.58 -9.02 15.09
CA GLY A 111 -12.27 -9.48 15.49
C GLY A 111 -11.94 -10.93 15.08
N GLY A 112 -10.64 -11.27 15.02
CA GLY A 112 -10.14 -12.59 14.61
C GLY A 112 -9.99 -12.80 13.10
N ASP A 113 -10.44 -11.86 12.28
CA ASP A 113 -10.48 -11.88 10.83
C ASP A 113 -9.39 -11.03 10.16
N TYR A 114 -9.31 -11.11 8.83
CA TYR A 114 -8.32 -10.39 8.04
C TYR A 114 -8.93 -9.77 6.79
N GLY A 115 -8.54 -8.54 6.45
CA GLY A 115 -8.95 -7.95 5.17
C GLY A 115 -8.32 -8.73 4.01
N ILE A 116 -7.00 -8.89 4.03
CA ILE A 116 -6.26 -9.73 3.09
C ILE A 116 -5.32 -10.66 3.87
N TYR A 117 -5.51 -11.96 3.67
CA TYR A 117 -4.67 -13.01 4.21
C TYR A 117 -3.93 -13.75 3.09
N LEU A 118 -2.60 -13.70 3.13
CA LEU A 118 -1.71 -14.49 2.29
C LEU A 118 -1.10 -15.61 3.12
N ASN A 119 -1.28 -16.84 2.66
CA ASN A 119 -0.75 -18.04 3.31
C ASN A 119 -0.05 -18.91 2.27
N ASN A 120 1.28 -19.01 2.35
CA ASN A 120 2.09 -19.69 1.34
C ASN A 120 1.91 -19.11 -0.08
N ASN A 121 1.72 -17.79 -0.17
CA ASN A 121 1.47 -17.07 -1.42
C ASN A 121 2.60 -16.08 -1.74
N GLN A 122 3.07 -16.07 -2.99
CA GLN A 122 4.33 -15.43 -3.36
C GLN A 122 4.22 -14.56 -4.61
N ASN A 123 5.13 -13.58 -4.72
CA ASN A 123 5.29 -12.73 -5.91
C ASN A 123 4.04 -11.94 -6.29
N ASN A 124 3.24 -11.53 -5.31
CA ASN A 124 2.04 -10.74 -5.58
C ASN A 124 2.29 -9.25 -5.47
N THR A 125 1.43 -8.47 -6.11
CA THR A 125 1.30 -7.04 -5.86
C THR A 125 -0.10 -6.75 -5.36
N ILE A 126 -0.21 -6.21 -4.14
CA ILE A 126 -1.47 -5.72 -3.57
C ILE A 126 -1.37 -4.20 -3.55
N ARG A 127 -2.30 -3.51 -4.22
CA ARG A 127 -2.21 -2.05 -4.33
C ARG A 127 -3.53 -1.31 -4.34
N ASN A 128 -3.47 -0.04 -3.95
CA ASN A 128 -4.59 0.90 -3.96
C ASN A 128 -5.81 0.39 -3.17
N CYS A 129 -5.62 -0.40 -2.12
CA CYS A 129 -6.68 -0.92 -1.27
C CYS A 129 -6.85 -0.05 -0.02
N ILE A 130 -8.09 0.28 0.34
CA ILE A 130 -8.43 0.86 1.63
C ILE A 130 -9.00 -0.29 2.48
N ILE A 131 -8.33 -0.64 3.58
CA ILE A 131 -8.69 -1.80 4.41
C ILE A 131 -8.91 -1.34 5.85
N SER A 132 -10.14 -1.55 6.34
CA SER A 132 -10.59 -1.10 7.66
C SER A 132 -11.35 -2.17 8.44
N ASP A 133 -11.40 -1.99 9.76
CA ASP A 133 -12.33 -2.65 10.68
C ASP A 133 -12.24 -4.19 10.72
N PHE A 134 -11.10 -4.75 10.30
CA PHE A 134 -10.70 -6.13 10.55
C PHE A 134 -9.81 -6.24 11.80
N HIS A 135 -9.57 -7.45 12.28
CA HIS A 135 -8.52 -7.67 13.28
C HIS A 135 -7.11 -7.38 12.75
N ARG A 136 -6.79 -7.83 11.54
CA ARG A 136 -5.60 -7.36 10.81
C ARG A 136 -5.98 -6.92 9.41
N GLY A 137 -5.48 -5.77 8.97
CA GLY A 137 -5.73 -5.30 7.60
C GLY A 137 -5.13 -6.27 6.58
N ILE A 138 -3.81 -6.47 6.65
CA ILE A 138 -3.09 -7.43 5.81
C ILE A 138 -2.24 -8.36 6.67
N TYR A 139 -2.32 -9.67 6.43
CA TYR A 139 -1.55 -10.68 7.14
C TYR A 139 -0.83 -11.62 6.18
N LEU A 140 0.50 -11.72 6.31
CA LEU A 140 1.36 -12.60 5.52
C LEU A 140 1.92 -13.70 6.41
N VAL A 141 1.70 -14.95 6.01
CA VAL A 141 2.27 -16.15 6.64
C VAL A 141 2.94 -16.99 5.56
N ASP A 142 4.21 -17.33 5.76
CA ASP A 142 5.00 -18.11 4.79
C ASP A 142 4.97 -17.52 3.36
N SER A 143 4.82 -16.19 3.26
CA SER A 143 4.45 -15.48 2.03
C SER A 143 5.53 -14.49 1.62
N ASN A 144 6.36 -14.90 0.67
CA ASN A 144 7.59 -14.20 0.31
C ASN A 144 7.45 -13.37 -0.97
N ASN A 145 8.33 -12.37 -1.13
CA ASN A 145 8.49 -11.61 -2.37
C ASN A 145 7.24 -10.85 -2.83
N ASN A 146 6.37 -10.41 -1.91
CA ASN A 146 5.17 -9.63 -2.23
C ASN A 146 5.44 -8.12 -2.14
N ASN A 147 4.73 -7.36 -2.97
CA ASN A 147 4.75 -5.89 -2.97
C ASN A 147 3.42 -5.35 -2.48
N LEU A 148 3.44 -4.48 -1.48
CA LEU A 148 2.28 -3.78 -0.95
C LEU A 148 2.45 -2.29 -1.25
N ILE A 149 1.67 -1.76 -2.18
CA ILE A 149 1.91 -0.44 -2.77
C ILE A 149 0.68 0.45 -2.62
N ASN A 150 0.83 1.64 -2.06
CA ASN A 150 -0.23 2.65 -1.98
C ASN A 150 -1.54 2.11 -1.36
N ASN A 151 -1.43 1.26 -0.33
CA ASN A 151 -2.59 0.81 0.44
C ASN A 151 -2.80 1.71 1.65
N THR A 152 -4.06 1.88 2.05
CA THR A 152 -4.46 2.52 3.29
C THR A 152 -4.97 1.46 4.26
N LEU A 153 -4.27 1.26 5.37
CA LEU A 153 -4.64 0.29 6.41
C LEU A 153 -5.02 1.08 7.67
N ILE A 154 -6.32 1.16 7.95
CA ILE A 154 -6.86 2.09 8.94
C ILE A 154 -7.80 1.39 9.92
N SER A 155 -7.73 1.73 11.21
CA SER A 155 -8.68 1.27 12.23
C SER A 155 -8.81 -0.25 12.41
N ASN A 156 -7.83 -1.03 11.95
CA ASN A 156 -7.84 -2.47 12.21
C ASN A 156 -7.52 -2.73 13.69
N THR A 157 -8.32 -3.55 14.34
CA THR A 157 -8.37 -3.64 15.82
C THR A 157 -7.07 -4.13 16.45
N TRP A 158 -6.20 -4.80 15.68
CA TRP A 158 -4.89 -5.24 16.14
C TRP A 158 -3.74 -4.69 15.31
N SER A 159 -3.68 -4.96 14.01
CA SER A 159 -2.56 -4.43 13.21
C SER A 159 -2.97 -4.00 11.81
N GLY A 160 -2.34 -2.94 11.31
CA GLY A 160 -2.45 -2.60 9.89
C GLY A 160 -1.88 -3.74 9.04
N SER A 161 -0.61 -4.09 9.27
CA SER A 161 0.03 -5.24 8.63
C SER A 161 0.83 -6.10 9.61
N CYS A 162 0.82 -7.42 9.41
CA CYS A 162 1.65 -8.35 10.15
C CYS A 162 2.31 -9.37 9.20
N LEU A 163 3.59 -9.66 9.43
CA LEU A 163 4.35 -10.69 8.71
C LEU A 163 4.83 -11.76 9.68
N TRP A 164 4.75 -13.02 9.26
CA TRP A 164 5.27 -14.18 9.97
C TRP A 164 5.97 -15.10 8.97
N ASN A 165 7.27 -15.38 9.20
CA ASN A 165 8.09 -16.21 8.32
C ASN A 165 7.97 -15.81 6.84
N SER A 166 7.95 -14.50 6.59
CA SER A 166 7.61 -13.92 5.29
C SER A 166 8.72 -12.97 4.86
N ASP A 167 9.63 -13.48 4.03
CA ASP A 167 10.85 -12.81 3.60
C ASP A 167 10.67 -11.96 2.34
N ASN A 168 11.55 -10.98 2.16
CA ASN A 168 11.73 -10.24 0.91
C ASN A 168 10.47 -9.49 0.40
N ASN A 169 9.55 -9.11 1.27
CA ASN A 169 8.39 -8.29 0.92
C ASN A 169 8.74 -6.79 0.97
N THR A 170 8.12 -6.00 0.09
CA THR A 170 8.34 -4.55 0.01
C THR A 170 7.04 -3.78 0.22
N PHE A 171 7.07 -2.80 1.12
CA PHE A 171 5.98 -1.86 1.35
C PHE A 171 6.37 -0.48 0.80
N ILE A 172 5.59 0.04 -0.13
CA ILE A 172 5.86 1.31 -0.81
C ILE A 172 4.67 2.26 -0.67
N SER A 173 4.91 3.45 -0.13
CA SER A 173 3.92 4.53 -0.10
C SER A 173 2.59 4.16 0.54
N ASN A 174 2.58 3.28 1.53
CA ASN A 174 1.36 2.93 2.26
C ASN A 174 1.06 3.96 3.36
N LEU A 175 -0.23 4.17 3.61
CA LEU A 175 -0.75 4.91 4.76
C LEU A 175 -1.26 3.93 5.80
N ILE A 176 -0.68 3.92 7.00
CA ILE A 176 -1.03 2.95 8.05
C ILE A 176 -1.27 3.70 9.35
N THR A 177 -2.53 3.77 9.80
CA THR A 177 -2.93 4.64 10.91
C THR A 177 -4.09 4.09 11.72
N SER A 178 -4.21 4.50 12.98
CA SER A 178 -5.30 4.09 13.88
C SER A 178 -5.42 2.58 14.12
N ASN A 179 -4.35 1.80 13.90
CA ASN A 179 -4.32 0.38 14.25
C ASN A 179 -3.54 0.21 15.56
N ALA A 180 -3.79 -0.83 16.36
CA ALA A 180 -3.03 -0.98 17.62
C ALA A 180 -1.50 -1.09 17.38
N TRP A 181 -1.09 -1.82 16.35
CA TRP A 181 0.26 -1.79 15.76
C TRP A 181 0.18 -1.41 14.27
N GLY A 182 1.09 -0.57 13.77
CA GLY A 182 1.11 -0.23 12.34
C GLY A 182 1.58 -1.41 11.47
N ILE A 183 2.88 -1.67 11.46
CA ILE A 183 3.49 -2.86 10.85
C ILE A 183 4.21 -3.68 11.92
N ARG A 184 3.98 -4.99 11.91
CA ARG A 184 4.66 -5.92 12.81
C ARG A 184 5.40 -7.03 12.04
N PHE A 185 6.71 -7.14 12.27
CA PHE A 185 7.53 -8.23 11.76
C PHE A 185 7.73 -9.27 12.87
N ARG A 186 7.27 -10.50 12.62
CA ARG A 186 7.48 -11.66 13.51
C ARG A 186 8.52 -12.61 12.92
N LEU A 187 9.02 -13.49 13.79
CA LEU A 187 10.03 -14.53 13.57
C LEU A 187 10.29 -14.87 12.10
N ASP A 188 11.56 -14.80 11.71
CA ASP A 188 12.08 -15.20 10.41
C ASP A 188 11.42 -14.47 9.22
N SER A 189 11.02 -13.20 9.38
CA SER A 189 10.56 -12.34 8.28
C SER A 189 11.69 -11.42 7.80
N ASN A 190 12.77 -12.00 7.30
CA ASN A 190 14.01 -11.31 6.96
C ASN A 190 13.94 -10.56 5.63
N SER A 191 14.88 -9.63 5.44
CA SER A 191 15.10 -8.93 4.15
C SER A 191 13.88 -8.19 3.60
N ASN A 192 12.91 -7.85 4.45
CA ASN A 192 11.80 -6.99 4.08
C ASN A 192 12.25 -5.52 3.97
N ASN A 193 11.50 -4.69 3.23
CA ASN A 193 11.87 -3.30 2.99
C ASN A 193 10.66 -2.36 3.06
N LEU A 194 10.80 -1.26 3.81
CA LEU A 194 9.81 -0.18 3.91
C LEU A 194 10.32 1.06 3.18
N ILE A 195 9.59 1.56 2.19
CA ILE A 195 9.96 2.75 1.40
C ILE A 195 8.81 3.76 1.39
N GLN A 196 9.07 4.99 1.83
CA GLN A 196 8.11 6.11 1.71
C GLN A 196 6.74 5.88 2.35
N ASN A 197 6.64 5.03 3.37
CA ASN A 197 5.38 4.78 4.07
C ASN A 197 5.12 5.86 5.13
N ARG A 198 3.85 6.20 5.33
CA ARG A 198 3.37 7.01 6.46
C ARG A 198 2.68 6.10 7.47
N ILE A 199 3.38 5.80 8.56
CA ILE A 199 2.95 4.86 9.59
C ILE A 199 2.82 5.65 10.89
N CYS A 200 1.61 6.14 11.18
CA CYS A 200 1.39 7.17 12.20
C CYS A 200 0.15 6.90 13.03
N GLY A 201 0.17 7.25 14.31
CA GLY A 201 -1.02 7.17 15.16
C GLY A 201 -1.42 5.73 15.51
N ASN A 202 -0.45 4.81 15.54
CA ASN A 202 -0.66 3.44 16.00
C ASN A 202 -0.17 3.34 17.46
N PRO A 203 -1.06 3.24 18.47
CA PRO A 203 -0.72 3.52 19.87
C PRO A 203 0.35 2.60 20.47
N SER A 204 0.46 1.34 20.03
CA SER A 204 1.49 0.44 20.57
C SER A 204 2.85 0.72 19.94
N ASN A 205 2.96 0.56 18.62
CA ASN A 205 4.09 0.98 17.81
C ASN A 205 3.62 1.20 16.37
N ASP A 206 4.17 2.21 15.71
CA ASP A 206 4.06 2.39 14.27
C ASP A 206 4.77 1.24 13.55
N VAL A 207 6.03 0.95 13.90
CA VAL A 207 6.75 -0.22 13.40
C VAL A 207 7.29 -1.04 14.56
N ASN A 208 7.00 -2.33 14.58
CA ASN A 208 7.49 -3.26 15.60
C ASN A 208 8.26 -4.40 14.94
N ASP A 209 9.58 -4.36 15.09
CA ASP A 209 10.50 -5.41 14.67
C ASP A 209 10.98 -6.24 15.86
N LEU A 210 10.84 -7.56 15.75
CA LEU A 210 11.23 -8.55 16.75
C LEU A 210 12.53 -9.28 16.37
N GLY A 211 13.39 -8.65 15.57
CA GLY A 211 14.72 -9.15 15.20
C GLY A 211 14.86 -9.58 13.74
N SER A 212 13.90 -9.20 12.89
CA SER A 212 13.89 -9.45 11.44
C SER A 212 14.74 -8.43 10.65
N ASN A 213 15.08 -7.30 11.27
CA ASN A 213 15.89 -6.22 10.71
C ASN A 213 15.47 -5.78 9.29
N PRO A 214 14.19 -5.43 9.05
CA PRO A 214 13.77 -4.91 7.76
C PRO A 214 14.49 -3.60 7.43
N ALA A 215 14.86 -3.44 6.16
CA ALA A 215 15.42 -2.18 5.66
C ALA A 215 14.34 -1.08 5.61
N GLY A 216 14.79 0.17 5.62
CA GLY A 216 13.89 1.32 5.57
C GLY A 216 14.49 2.52 4.82
N SER A 217 13.66 3.26 4.08
CA SER A 217 14.05 4.57 3.57
C SER A 217 12.88 5.55 3.43
N ASN A 218 13.11 6.79 3.87
CA ASN A 218 12.20 7.92 3.73
C ASN A 218 10.79 7.65 4.30
N ASN A 219 10.69 6.85 5.35
CA ASN A 219 9.41 6.59 6.00
C ASN A 219 9.06 7.74 6.96
N THR A 220 7.81 7.77 7.43
CA THR A 220 7.30 8.71 8.43
C THR A 220 6.66 7.95 9.58
N CYS A 221 7.20 8.07 10.79
CA CYS A 221 6.67 7.43 12.00
C CYS A 221 7.19 8.11 13.28
N ASN A 222 6.49 7.92 14.40
CA ASN A 222 6.89 8.48 15.70
C ASN A 222 7.37 7.42 16.68
N ASN A 223 6.78 6.22 16.66
CA ASN A 223 7.01 5.18 17.66
C ASN A 223 7.45 3.86 17.02
N THR A 224 8.72 3.50 17.14
CA THR A 224 9.27 2.26 16.58
C THR A 224 9.93 1.41 17.65
N ASN A 225 9.78 0.09 17.55
CA ASN A 225 10.50 -0.88 18.36
C ASN A 225 11.41 -1.73 17.48
N GLY A 226 12.69 -1.81 17.81
CA GLY A 226 13.67 -2.66 17.12
C GLY A 226 14.02 -2.28 15.68
N TRP A 227 13.42 -1.23 15.13
CA TRP A 227 13.54 -0.87 13.71
C TRP A 227 13.90 0.59 13.47
N GLY A 228 14.61 0.87 12.38
CA GLY A 228 14.81 2.23 11.89
C GLY A 228 15.21 2.29 10.41
N ASP A 229 14.95 3.44 9.79
CA ASP A 229 15.36 3.74 8.41
C ASP A 229 16.89 3.71 8.25
N ASN A 230 17.40 3.27 7.10
CA ASN A 230 18.83 3.11 6.85
C ASN A 230 19.63 4.44 6.90
N ASN A 231 18.96 5.56 6.66
CA ASN A 231 19.59 6.89 6.56
C ASN A 231 19.42 7.74 7.82
N ILE A 232 19.02 7.15 8.94
CA ILE A 232 19.04 7.82 10.25
C ILE A 232 20.40 7.62 10.92
N THR A 233 20.65 8.33 12.01
CA THR A 233 21.88 8.20 12.78
C THR A 233 22.12 6.73 13.14
N PRO A 234 23.30 6.15 12.83
CA PRO A 234 23.60 4.75 13.14
C PRO A 234 23.37 4.43 14.62
N GLY A 235 22.69 3.32 14.90
CA GLY A 235 22.34 2.88 16.25
C GLY A 235 21.09 3.54 16.85
N THR A 236 20.35 4.32 16.07
CA THR A 236 19.02 4.83 16.46
C THR A 236 17.90 4.02 15.83
N THR A 237 16.73 4.02 16.46
CA THR A 237 15.48 3.48 15.90
C THR A 237 14.58 4.62 15.45
N GLY A 238 13.71 4.36 14.47
CA GLY A 238 12.75 5.34 13.98
C GLY A 238 12.78 5.59 12.48
N CYS A 239 11.82 6.38 12.02
CA CYS A 239 11.77 6.82 10.63
C CYS A 239 12.62 8.07 10.39
N MET A 240 12.99 8.28 9.12
CA MET A 240 13.63 9.50 8.64
C MET A 240 12.79 10.75 8.93
N ASN A 241 11.47 10.64 8.77
CA ASN A 241 10.52 11.72 9.03
C ASN A 241 9.67 11.41 10.28
N LYS A 242 9.25 12.45 10.99
CA LYS A 242 8.33 12.34 12.13
C LYS A 242 6.90 12.55 11.67
N CYS A 243 5.96 11.82 12.29
CA CYS A 243 4.55 12.10 12.08
C CYS A 243 4.23 13.46 12.66
N VAL A 244 3.92 14.38 11.76
CA VAL A 244 3.25 15.63 12.11
C VAL A 244 1.78 15.28 12.29
N VAL A 245 1.28 15.50 13.51
CA VAL A 245 -0.15 15.73 13.72
C VAL A 245 -0.40 17.09 13.09
N GLU A 246 -1.12 17.13 11.97
CA GLU A 246 -1.61 18.41 11.45
C GLU A 246 -2.42 19.04 12.57
N LYS A 247 -1.93 20.13 13.15
CA LYS A 247 -2.66 20.82 14.20
C LYS A 247 -3.92 21.43 13.61
N ALA A 248 -4.87 21.79 14.46
CA ALA A 248 -5.94 22.69 14.07
C ALA A 248 -5.36 23.88 13.30
N THR A 249 -5.96 24.23 12.16
CA THR A 249 -5.43 25.28 11.27
C THR A 249 -6.49 26.29 10.85
N ASP A 250 -7.77 26.01 11.05
CA ASP A 250 -8.84 26.90 10.59
C ASP A 250 -9.81 27.35 11.69
N ILE A 251 -10.70 28.27 11.32
CA ILE A 251 -11.64 28.89 12.25
C ILE A 251 -12.71 27.92 12.75
N PHE A 252 -13.03 26.86 11.99
CA PHE A 252 -13.99 25.85 12.42
C PHE A 252 -13.38 24.97 13.52
N ASP A 253 -12.08 24.69 13.44
CA ASP A 253 -11.36 24.03 14.53
C ASP A 253 -11.42 24.86 15.82
N ALA A 254 -11.24 26.19 15.72
CA ALA A 254 -11.31 27.09 16.87
C ALA A 254 -12.71 27.11 17.51
N VAL A 255 -13.78 27.07 16.69
CA VAL A 255 -15.17 26.97 17.17
C VAL A 255 -15.36 25.66 17.92
N GLU A 256 -14.92 24.53 17.35
CA GLU A 256 -15.04 23.23 17.99
C GLU A 256 -14.29 23.15 19.32
N MET A 257 -13.10 23.75 19.41
CA MET A 257 -12.38 23.83 20.67
C MET A 257 -13.17 24.61 21.74
N LEU A 258 -13.83 25.70 21.36
CA LEU A 258 -14.66 26.48 22.29
C LEU A 258 -15.90 25.71 22.74
N GLU A 259 -16.56 24.97 21.84
CA GLU A 259 -17.68 24.07 22.16
C GLU A 259 -17.26 22.93 23.10
N TYR A 260 -16.04 22.42 22.93
CA TYR A 260 -15.47 21.45 23.87
C TYR A 260 -15.23 22.05 25.25
N LEU A 261 -14.65 23.25 25.31
CA LEU A 261 -14.39 23.94 26.57
C LEU A 261 -15.67 24.39 27.30
N SER A 262 -16.76 24.66 26.56
CA SER A 262 -18.08 24.95 27.14
C SER A 262 -18.81 23.67 27.60
N GLY A 263 -18.33 22.48 27.23
CA GLY A 263 -18.97 21.20 27.52
C GLY A 263 -20.17 20.89 26.61
N GLU A 264 -20.36 21.67 25.54
CA GLU A 264 -21.45 21.47 24.59
C GLU A 264 -21.17 20.31 23.61
N LYS A 265 -19.88 20.02 23.35
CA LYS A 265 -19.47 18.99 22.38
C LYS A 265 -18.18 18.28 22.81
N ASN A 266 -17.96 17.06 22.32
CA ASN A 266 -16.64 16.42 22.38
C ASN A 266 -15.81 16.80 21.14
N LEU A 267 -14.48 16.80 21.27
CA LEU A 267 -13.58 17.05 20.14
C LEU A 267 -13.77 15.99 19.04
N SER A 268 -13.90 16.42 17.79
CA SER A 268 -14.01 15.49 16.64
C SER A 268 -12.70 14.77 16.33
N ARG A 269 -11.56 15.34 16.76
CA ARG A 269 -10.22 14.74 16.67
C ARG A 269 -9.56 14.58 18.05
N GLY A 270 -8.44 13.87 18.11
CA GLY A 270 -7.70 13.71 19.36
C GLY A 270 -7.16 15.03 19.93
N THR A 271 -6.89 15.07 21.24
CA THR A 271 -6.35 16.25 21.93
C THR A 271 -5.08 16.81 21.28
N ASP A 272 -4.24 15.94 20.73
CA ASP A 272 -3.00 16.35 20.04
C ASP A 272 -3.24 17.21 18.79
N TYR A 273 -4.42 17.13 18.18
CA TYR A 273 -4.81 17.98 17.05
C TYR A 273 -5.03 19.43 17.50
N TYR A 274 -5.74 19.62 18.61
CA TYR A 274 -6.16 20.92 19.12
C TYR A 274 -5.21 21.52 20.17
N ASN A 275 -4.18 20.79 20.57
CA ASN A 275 -3.19 21.25 21.54
C ASN A 275 -2.04 21.95 20.79
N LEU A 276 -2.14 23.27 20.59
CA LEU A 276 -1.17 24.04 19.79
C LEU A 276 0.11 24.38 20.57
N ASN A 277 0.07 24.36 21.90
CA ASN A 277 1.21 24.70 22.75
C ASN A 277 2.00 23.46 23.24
N ASN A 278 1.53 22.24 22.94
CA ASN A 278 2.06 20.95 23.37
C ASN A 278 2.04 20.67 24.89
N ASP A 279 1.14 21.27 25.66
CA ASP A 279 0.99 21.06 27.11
C ASP A 279 0.16 19.82 27.50
N LYS A 280 -0.42 19.14 26.50
CA LYS A 280 -1.26 17.92 26.57
C LYS A 280 -2.69 18.17 27.06
N ILE A 281 -3.09 19.42 27.14
CA ILE A 281 -4.43 19.85 27.51
C ILE A 281 -4.97 20.64 26.31
N VAL A 282 -6.28 20.59 26.08
CA VAL A 282 -6.92 21.53 25.15
C VAL A 282 -7.55 22.60 26.01
N ASN A 283 -7.06 23.84 25.89
CA ASN A 283 -7.49 24.96 26.72
C ASN A 283 -7.61 26.27 25.91
N LEU A 284 -8.08 27.34 26.57
CA LEU A 284 -8.26 28.63 25.91
C LEU A 284 -6.96 29.19 25.30
N PRO A 285 -5.77 29.06 25.92
CA PRO A 285 -4.49 29.36 25.27
C PRO A 285 -4.30 28.69 23.91
N ASP A 286 -4.70 27.43 23.73
CA ASP A 286 -4.63 26.78 22.42
C ASP A 286 -5.57 27.46 21.42
N VAL A 287 -6.81 27.75 21.81
CA VAL A 287 -7.77 28.47 20.95
C VAL A 287 -7.20 29.81 20.49
N LEU A 288 -6.61 30.56 21.41
CA LEU A 288 -6.01 31.86 21.11
C LEU A 288 -4.78 31.73 20.19
N ALA A 289 -3.95 30.70 20.39
CA ALA A 289 -2.82 30.42 19.52
C ALA A 289 -3.28 30.10 18.09
N LEU A 290 -4.37 29.33 17.94
CA LEU A 290 -4.97 29.00 16.66
C LEU A 290 -5.56 30.24 15.98
N ILE A 291 -6.36 31.04 16.70
CA ILE A 291 -6.90 32.29 16.19
C ILE A 291 -5.77 33.21 15.72
N ALA A 292 -4.69 33.31 16.50
CA ALA A 292 -3.52 34.10 16.12
C ALA A 292 -2.87 33.63 14.81
N GLN A 293 -2.81 32.32 14.57
CA GLN A 293 -2.31 31.76 13.29
C GLN A 293 -3.24 32.04 12.12
N ILE A 294 -4.56 32.01 12.33
CA ILE A 294 -5.56 32.23 11.29
C ILE A 294 -5.58 33.69 10.81
N VAL A 295 -5.36 34.64 11.73
CA VAL A 295 -5.47 36.08 11.44
C VAL A 295 -4.17 36.72 10.94
N THR A 296 -3.08 35.96 10.83
CA THR A 296 -1.77 36.40 10.29
C THR A 296 -1.55 35.91 8.87
#